data_AF-V5FRW4-F1
#
_entry.id   AF-V5FRW4-F1
#
_cell.length_a   1.000
_cell.length_b   1.000
_cell.length_c   1.000
_cell.angle_alpha   90.00
_cell.angle_beta   90.00
_cell.angle_gamma   90.00
#
_symmetry.space_group_name_H-M   'P 1'
#
loop_
_entity.id
_entity.type
_entity.pdbx_description
1 polymer ?
#
loop_
_entity_poly.entity_id
_entity_poly.type
_entity_poly.pdbx_seq_one_letter_code
_entity_poly.pdbx_strand_id
1 'polypeptide(L)'
;LESLFKMLTNKFNKWELFDMLWLYSRLQLYVNTVVSKEREDREMYCMDLAKQIMPNTVSVITYEVTGDQTFATYKVQSFFEKLKQKLTESIQNSKLEDATKDMLQERLKKVSLGMITTGDHTAAINNNQVLTLTENDYQANVVESL
;
A
#
# COMPACT_ATOMS: atom_id res chain seq x y z
N LEU A 1 -22.90 17.83 17.17
CA LEU A 1 -22.97 16.59 16.35
C LEU A 1 -24.30 15.87 16.51
N GLU A 2 -24.71 15.48 17.73
CA GLU A 2 -26.03 14.84 17.97
C GLU A 2 -27.23 15.66 17.49
N SER A 3 -27.24 16.98 17.74
CA SER A 3 -28.31 17.88 17.28
C SER A 3 -28.43 17.92 15.75
N LEU A 4 -27.30 17.87 15.03
CA LEU A 4 -27.28 17.87 13.57
C LEU A 4 -27.77 16.52 13.02
N PHE A 5 -27.30 15.42 13.60
CA PHE A 5 -27.73 14.07 13.24
C PHE A 5 -29.23 13.88 13.44
N LYS A 6 -29.76 14.31 14.59
CA LYS A 6 -31.19 14.26 14.90
C LYS A 6 -32.03 15.11 13.96
N MET A 7 -31.51 16.25 13.51
CA MET A 7 -32.19 17.13 12.56
C MET A 7 -32.23 16.53 11.14
N LEU A 8 -31.16 15.83 10.73
CA LEU A 8 -31.07 15.15 9.44
C LEU A 8 -31.98 13.91 9.39
N THR A 9 -31.98 13.07 10.44
CA THR A 9 -32.83 11.87 10.52
C THR A 9 -34.32 12.16 10.64
N ASN A 10 -34.69 13.37 11.08
CA ASN A 10 -36.09 13.81 11.16
C ASN A 10 -36.63 14.39 9.84
N LYS A 11 -35.75 14.77 8.91
CA LYS A 11 -36.12 15.40 7.64
C LYS A 11 -35.95 14.50 6.43
N PHE A 12 -35.04 13.54 6.50
CA PHE A 12 -34.71 12.65 5.40
C PHE A 12 -34.84 11.20 5.85
N ASN A 13 -35.34 10.35 4.96
CA ASN A 13 -35.38 8.93 5.22
C ASN A 13 -33.97 8.32 5.13
N LYS A 14 -33.81 7.09 5.61
CA LYS A 14 -32.51 6.41 5.71
C LYS A 14 -31.77 6.34 4.36
N TRP A 15 -32.49 6.14 3.26
CA TRP A 15 -31.90 6.04 1.92
C TRP A 15 -31.43 7.40 1.41
N GLU A 16 -32.24 8.44 1.59
CA GLU A 16 -31.84 9.82 1.25
C GLU A 16 -30.62 10.27 2.05
N LEU A 17 -30.55 9.89 3.34
CA LEU A 17 -29.42 10.20 4.20
C LEU A 17 -28.15 9.45 3.78
N PHE A 18 -28.30 8.19 3.36
CA PHE A 18 -27.21 7.38 2.79
C PHE A 18 -26.71 8.02 1.49
N ASP A 19 -27.60 8.37 0.56
CA ASP A 19 -27.24 9.00 -0.71
C ASP A 19 -26.53 10.34 -0.50
N MET A 20 -26.97 11.17 0.45
CA MET A 20 -26.30 12.44 0.75
C MET A 20 -24.91 12.25 1.36
N LEU A 21 -24.75 11.30 2.29
CA LEU A 21 -23.44 10.99 2.88
C LEU A 21 -22.50 10.39 1.85
N TRP A 22 -23.03 9.56 0.95
CA TRP A 22 -22.30 9.01 -0.19
C TRP A 22 -21.86 10.11 -1.14
N LEU A 23 -22.75 11.03 -1.52
CA LEU A 23 -22.45 12.16 -2.41
C LEU A 23 -21.40 13.10 -1.79
N TYR A 24 -21.53 13.39 -0.50
CA TYR A 24 -20.57 14.20 0.24
C TYR A 24 -19.19 13.52 0.28
N SER A 25 -19.14 12.22 0.55
CA SER A 25 -17.89 11.46 0.57
C SER A 25 -17.22 11.43 -0.80
N ARG A 26 -18.01 11.25 -1.87
CA ARG A 26 -17.52 11.37 -3.26
C ARG A 26 -17.01 12.77 -3.59
N LEU A 27 -17.67 13.82 -3.11
CA LEU A 27 -17.23 15.20 -3.31
C LEU A 27 -15.93 15.49 -2.54
N GLN A 28 -15.81 15.01 -1.30
CA GLN A 28 -14.57 15.13 -0.53
C GLN A 28 -13.43 14.35 -1.19
N LEU A 29 -13.70 13.15 -1.72
CA LEU A 29 -12.74 12.41 -2.53
C LEU A 29 -12.35 13.18 -3.79
N TYR A 30 -13.32 13.73 -4.54
CA TYR A 30 -13.06 14.56 -5.72
C TYR A 30 -12.15 15.75 -5.41
N VAL A 31 -12.49 16.53 -4.38
CA VAL A 31 -11.68 17.71 -4.00
C VAL A 31 -10.24 17.33 -3.65
N ASN A 32 -10.03 16.16 -3.03
CA ASN A 32 -8.71 15.72 -2.59
C ASN A 32 -7.93 14.91 -3.63
N THR A 33 -8.58 14.38 -4.67
CA THR A 33 -7.97 13.48 -5.66
C THR A 33 -7.95 14.03 -7.08
N VAL A 34 -8.70 15.10 -7.37
CA VAL A 34 -8.68 15.74 -8.69
C VAL A 34 -7.40 16.53 -8.86
N VAL A 35 -6.61 16.09 -9.82
CA VAL A 35 -5.49 16.85 -10.33
C VAL A 35 -5.98 17.67 -11.51
N SER A 36 -5.85 19.00 -11.42
CA SER A 36 -6.08 19.86 -12.59
C SER A 36 -5.22 19.37 -13.75
N LYS A 37 -5.79 19.33 -14.97
CA LYS A 37 -5.05 18.97 -16.18
C LYS A 37 -3.84 19.88 -16.43
N GLU A 38 -3.86 21.07 -15.85
CA GLU A 38 -2.84 22.12 -15.98
C GLU A 38 -1.72 22.03 -14.94
N ARG A 39 -1.77 21.05 -14.02
CA ARG A 39 -0.74 20.88 -13.00
C ARG A 39 0.51 20.23 -13.61
N GLU A 40 1.66 20.88 -13.47
CA GLU A 40 2.93 20.44 -14.10
C GLU A 40 3.40 19.04 -13.63
N ASP A 41 3.09 18.64 -12.40
CA ASP A 41 3.44 17.35 -11.79
C ASP A 41 2.31 16.31 -11.85
N ARG A 42 1.33 16.50 -12.74
CA ARG A 42 0.13 15.65 -12.80
C ARG A 42 0.44 14.16 -12.97
N GLU A 43 1.36 13.82 -13.86
CA GLU A 43 1.76 12.42 -14.09
C GLU A 43 2.38 11.81 -12.83
N MET A 44 3.20 12.58 -12.11
CA MET A 44 3.84 12.14 -10.87
C MET A 44 2.82 11.93 -9.75
N TYR A 45 1.86 12.84 -9.61
CA TYR A 45 0.75 12.67 -8.67
C TYR A 45 -0.09 11.44 -8.99
N CYS A 46 -0.47 11.23 -10.27
CA CYS A 46 -1.25 10.07 -10.67
C CYS A 46 -0.50 8.75 -10.41
N MET A 47 0.81 8.74 -10.64
CA MET A 47 1.66 7.59 -10.30
C MET A 47 1.72 7.34 -8.79
N ASP A 48 1.83 8.39 -7.97
CA ASP A 48 1.85 8.24 -6.52
C ASP A 48 0.49 7.82 -5.96
N LEU A 49 -0.61 8.27 -6.55
CA LEU A 49 -1.93 7.77 -6.21
C LEU A 49 -2.10 6.30 -6.60
N ALA A 50 -1.64 5.91 -7.80
CA ALA A 50 -1.67 4.51 -8.24
C ALA A 50 -0.84 3.61 -7.33
N LYS A 51 0.31 4.08 -6.80
CA LYS A 51 1.09 3.35 -5.80
C LYS A 51 0.34 3.18 -4.48
N GLN A 52 -0.45 4.17 -4.06
CA GLN A 52 -1.20 4.10 -2.81
C GLN A 52 -2.40 3.15 -2.93
N ILE A 53 -3.11 3.18 -4.06
CA ILE A 53 -4.31 2.37 -4.29
C ILE A 53 -3.95 0.94 -4.72
N MET A 54 -2.97 0.78 -5.61
CA MET A 54 -2.58 -0.51 -6.21
C MET A 54 -1.07 -0.77 -6.09
N PRO A 55 -0.50 -0.82 -4.87
CA PRO A 55 0.93 -0.95 -4.65
C PRO A 55 1.54 -2.20 -5.31
N ASN A 56 0.82 -3.32 -5.28
CA ASN A 56 1.28 -4.59 -5.86
C ASN A 56 1.36 -4.51 -7.39
N THR A 57 0.35 -3.93 -8.04
CA THR A 57 0.30 -3.76 -9.50
C THR A 57 1.42 -2.86 -9.99
N VAL A 58 1.62 -1.72 -9.32
CA VAL A 58 2.70 -0.80 -9.68
C VAL A 58 4.07 -1.46 -9.49
N SER A 59 4.23 -2.26 -8.43
CA SER A 59 5.47 -3.00 -8.19
C SER A 59 5.76 -4.03 -9.28
N VAL A 60 4.73 -4.75 -9.76
CA VAL A 60 4.84 -5.71 -10.87
C VAL A 60 5.21 -5.01 -12.17
N ILE A 61 4.51 -3.93 -12.54
CA ILE A 61 4.80 -3.15 -13.76
C ILE A 61 6.22 -2.58 -13.70
N THR A 62 6.61 -2.03 -12.55
CA THR A 62 7.97 -1.48 -12.35
C THR A 62 9.04 -2.56 -12.51
N TYR A 63 8.79 -3.77 -11.99
CA TYR A 63 9.68 -4.91 -12.15
C TYR A 63 9.81 -5.34 -13.63
N GLU A 64 8.70 -5.42 -14.36
CA GLU A 64 8.69 -5.77 -15.79
C GLU A 64 9.39 -4.72 -16.66
N VAL A 65 9.18 -3.43 -16.39
CA VAL A 65 9.78 -2.33 -17.17
C VAL A 65 11.28 -2.18 -16.88
N THR A 66 11.73 -2.41 -15.65
CA THR A 66 13.13 -2.22 -15.27
C THR A 66 14.06 -3.40 -15.62
N GLY A 67 13.50 -4.50 -16.14
CA GLY A 67 14.28 -5.65 -16.65
C GLY A 67 14.91 -6.51 -15.55
N ASP A 68 15.77 -7.46 -15.96
CA ASP A 68 16.31 -8.54 -15.13
C ASP A 68 17.09 -8.05 -13.90
N GLN A 69 16.39 -7.91 -12.76
CA GLN A 69 16.95 -7.52 -11.47
C GLN A 69 17.56 -8.71 -10.71
N THR A 70 17.69 -9.90 -11.30
CA THR A 70 18.20 -11.11 -10.60
C THR A 70 19.58 -10.86 -9.96
N PHE A 71 20.42 -10.04 -10.60
CA PHE A 71 21.72 -9.62 -10.05
C PHE A 71 21.62 -8.63 -8.88
N ALA A 72 20.63 -7.72 -8.90
CA ALA A 72 20.39 -6.78 -7.79
C ALA A 72 19.79 -7.52 -6.58
N THR A 73 18.83 -8.41 -6.83
CA THR A 73 18.21 -9.33 -5.86
C THR A 73 19.25 -10.12 -5.07
N TYR A 74 20.20 -10.77 -5.74
CA TYR A 74 21.28 -11.52 -5.08
C TYR A 74 22.17 -10.62 -4.20
N LYS A 75 22.49 -9.41 -4.67
CA LYS A 75 23.29 -8.45 -3.88
C LYS A 75 22.56 -7.95 -2.64
N VAL A 76 21.28 -7.64 -2.76
CA VAL A 76 20.45 -7.19 -1.63
C VAL A 76 20.32 -8.31 -0.60
N GLN A 77 20.09 -9.55 -1.04
CA GLN A 77 20.05 -10.70 -0.15
C GLN A 77 21.39 -10.93 0.55
N SER A 78 22.51 -10.87 -0.18
CA SER A 78 23.85 -10.96 0.41
C SER A 78 24.12 -9.86 1.44
N PHE A 79 23.69 -8.63 1.16
CA PHE A 79 23.84 -7.50 2.09
C PHE A 79 22.98 -7.69 3.34
N PHE A 80 21.73 -8.13 3.18
CA PHE A 80 20.82 -8.45 4.28
C PHE A 80 21.41 -9.54 5.20
N GLU A 81 21.94 -10.63 4.63
CA GLU A 81 22.56 -11.69 5.43
C GLU A 81 23.82 -11.20 6.18
N LYS A 82 24.64 -10.33 5.55
CA LYS A 82 25.78 -9.69 6.22
C LYS A 82 25.34 -8.80 7.39
N LEU A 83 24.27 -8.02 7.23
CA LEU A 83 23.69 -7.22 8.30
C LEU A 83 23.17 -8.10 9.44
N LYS A 84 22.46 -9.18 9.10
CA LYS A 84 21.94 -10.16 10.05
C LYS A 84 23.06 -10.82 10.85
N GLN A 85 24.17 -11.17 10.18
CA GLN A 85 25.37 -11.67 10.84
C GLN A 85 25.98 -10.63 11.78
N LYS A 86 26.15 -9.38 11.34
CA LYS A 86 26.71 -8.31 12.18
C LYS A 86 25.86 -8.02 13.42
N LEU A 87 24.53 -8.06 13.27
CA LEU A 87 23.61 -7.91 14.40
C LEU A 87 23.72 -9.11 15.36
N THR A 88 23.89 -10.33 14.84
CA THR A 88 24.14 -11.53 15.66
C THR A 88 25.41 -11.38 16.49
N GLU A 89 26.52 -10.99 15.85
CA GLU A 89 27.80 -10.71 16.52
C GLU A 89 27.63 -9.62 17.60
N SER A 90 26.88 -8.55 17.29
CA SER A 90 26.62 -7.47 18.24
C SER A 90 25.80 -7.93 19.45
N ILE A 91 24.80 -8.80 19.27
CA ILE A 91 23.98 -9.35 20.37
C ILE A 91 24.86 -10.24 21.26
N GLN A 92 25.67 -11.11 20.67
CA GLN A 92 26.57 -12.00 21.41
C GLN A 92 27.57 -11.22 22.27
N ASN A 93 28.18 -10.18 21.70
CA ASN A 93 29.19 -9.36 22.36
C ASN A 93 28.62 -8.28 23.30
N SER A 94 27.30 -8.17 23.40
CA SER A 94 26.65 -7.18 24.27
C SER A 94 26.75 -7.56 25.75
N LYS A 95 26.53 -6.57 26.62
CA LYS A 95 26.40 -6.75 28.07
C LYS A 95 25.01 -7.22 28.51
N LEU A 96 24.18 -7.70 27.58
CA LEU A 96 22.87 -8.25 27.89
C LEU A 96 23.00 -9.58 28.66
N GLU A 97 21.96 -9.91 29.41
CA GLU A 97 21.84 -11.23 30.05
C GLU A 97 21.70 -12.33 29.01
N ASP A 98 22.21 -13.52 29.32
CA ASP A 98 22.26 -14.66 28.38
C ASP A 98 20.86 -15.07 27.90
N ALA A 99 19.86 -15.09 28.79
CA ALA A 99 18.47 -15.36 28.42
C ALA A 99 17.91 -14.34 27.41
N THR A 100 18.33 -13.08 27.52
CA THR A 100 17.92 -12.02 26.58
C THR A 100 18.63 -12.17 25.24
N LYS A 101 19.91 -12.56 25.25
CA LYS A 101 20.67 -12.86 24.02
C LYS A 101 20.04 -14.01 23.24
N ASP A 102 19.71 -15.11 23.93
CA ASP A 102 19.08 -16.28 23.32
C ASP A 102 17.73 -15.93 22.68
N MET A 103 16.87 -15.19 23.40
CA MET A 103 15.60 -14.72 22.87
C MET A 103 15.78 -13.86 21.60
N LEU A 104 16.72 -12.91 21.62
CA LEU A 104 16.98 -12.04 20.48
C LEU A 104 17.55 -12.79 19.28
N GLN A 105 18.43 -13.77 19.51
CA GLN A 105 18.93 -14.64 18.45
C GLN A 105 17.81 -15.49 17.84
N GLU A 106 16.91 -16.06 18.64
CA GLU A 106 15.76 -16.80 18.14
C GLU A 106 14.80 -15.93 17.32
N ARG A 107 14.61 -14.66 17.71
CA ARG A 107 13.84 -13.70 16.91
C ARG A 107 14.56 -13.38 15.60
N LEU A 108 15.87 -13.12 15.66
CA LEU A 108 16.66 -12.77 14.48
C LEU A 108 16.68 -13.89 13.45
N LYS A 109 16.77 -15.16 13.88
CA LYS A 109 16.67 -16.33 12.98
C LYS A 109 15.42 -16.29 12.10
N LYS A 110 14.28 -15.86 12.66
CA LYS A 110 12.98 -15.78 11.98
C LYS A 110 12.84 -14.59 11.03
N VAL A 111 13.73 -13.60 11.11
CA VAL A 111 13.71 -12.46 10.18
C VAL A 111 14.20 -12.92 8.82
N SER A 112 13.36 -12.80 7.80
CA SER A 112 13.69 -13.07 6.40
C SER A 112 13.47 -11.82 5.56
N LEU A 113 14.22 -11.71 4.46
CA LEU A 113 13.98 -10.71 3.45
C LEU A 113 12.81 -11.18 2.57
N GLY A 114 11.70 -10.43 2.57
CA GLY A 114 10.60 -10.65 1.65
C GLY A 114 10.99 -10.18 0.25
N MET A 115 11.15 -11.12 -0.68
CA MET A 115 11.41 -10.82 -2.08
C MET A 115 10.11 -10.98 -2.87
N ILE A 116 9.89 -10.12 -3.87
CA ILE A 116 8.75 -10.28 -4.80
C ILE A 116 8.98 -11.58 -5.60
N THR A 117 8.04 -12.50 -5.52
CA THR A 117 8.07 -13.80 -6.21
C THR A 117 7.05 -13.85 -7.35
N THR A 118 7.19 -14.80 -8.26
CA THR A 118 6.18 -15.09 -9.31
C THR A 118 4.78 -15.40 -8.75
N GLY A 119 4.70 -15.95 -7.52
CA GLY A 119 3.44 -16.11 -6.80
C GLY A 119 2.79 -14.77 -6.45
N ASP A 120 3.59 -13.77 -6.06
CA ASP A 120 3.12 -12.42 -5.77
C ASP A 120 2.64 -11.69 -7.03
N HIS A 121 3.29 -11.94 -8.18
CA HIS A 121 2.80 -11.47 -9.48
C HIS A 121 1.41 -12.03 -9.82
N THR A 122 1.21 -13.34 -9.59
CA THR A 122 -0.06 -14.01 -9.87
C THR A 122 -1.16 -13.53 -8.90
N ALA A 123 -0.82 -13.35 -7.63
CA ALA A 123 -1.71 -12.78 -6.64
C ALA A 123 -2.08 -11.33 -6.96
N ALA A 124 -1.12 -10.51 -7.42
CA ALA A 124 -1.39 -9.14 -7.86
C ALA A 124 -2.36 -9.13 -9.05
N ILE A 125 -2.19 -9.98 -10.06
CA ILE A 125 -3.13 -10.07 -11.19
C ILE A 125 -4.52 -10.47 -10.69
N ASN A 126 -4.62 -11.53 -9.89
CA ASN A 126 -5.91 -12.05 -9.41
C ASN A 126 -6.65 -11.05 -8.50
N ASN A 127 -5.94 -10.33 -7.64
CA ASN A 127 -6.54 -9.34 -6.74
C ASN A 127 -7.13 -8.14 -7.49
N ASN A 128 -6.62 -7.83 -8.69
CA ASN A 128 -7.09 -6.71 -9.49
C ASN A 128 -8.05 -7.12 -10.63
N GLN A 129 -8.30 -8.42 -10.83
CA GLN A 129 -9.30 -8.89 -11.82
C GLN A 129 -10.73 -8.42 -11.49
N VAL A 130 -10.99 -8.05 -10.24
CA VAL A 130 -12.31 -7.58 -9.78
C VAL A 130 -12.49 -6.07 -9.98
N LEU A 131 -11.39 -5.32 -10.23
CA LEU A 131 -11.44 -3.88 -10.44
C LEU A 131 -11.89 -3.57 -11.88
N THR A 132 -13.02 -2.89 -12.03
CA THR A 132 -13.53 -2.44 -13.32
C THR A 132 -13.24 -0.96 -13.51
N LEU A 133 -12.15 -0.64 -14.21
CA LEU A 133 -11.79 0.76 -14.46
C LEU A 133 -12.58 1.32 -15.64
N THR A 134 -13.25 2.45 -15.43
CA THR A 134 -13.93 3.22 -16.48
C THR A 134 -13.07 4.42 -16.88
N GLU A 135 -12.67 4.54 -18.16
CA GLU A 135 -11.73 5.57 -18.65
C GLU A 135 -12.12 7.01 -18.30
N ASN A 136 -13.42 7.29 -18.18
CA ASN A 136 -13.94 8.63 -17.94
C ASN A 136 -14.58 8.83 -16.56
N ASP A 137 -14.51 7.84 -15.67
CA ASP A 137 -15.03 7.94 -14.30
C ASP A 137 -13.94 7.68 -13.27
N TYR A 138 -13.00 8.62 -13.19
CA TYR A 138 -11.92 8.60 -12.22
C TYR A 138 -12.42 8.49 -10.77
N GLN A 139 -13.58 9.09 -10.46
CA GLN A 139 -14.12 9.03 -9.11
C GLN A 139 -14.64 7.63 -8.77
N ALA A 140 -15.39 7.00 -9.67
CA ALA A 140 -15.85 5.63 -9.47
C ALA A 140 -14.65 4.69 -9.34
N ASN A 141 -13.62 4.85 -10.16
CA ASN A 141 -12.40 4.04 -10.07
C ASN A 141 -11.71 4.15 -8.72
N VAL A 142 -11.59 5.36 -8.16
CA VAL A 142 -10.99 5.55 -6.82
C VAL A 142 -11.86 4.93 -5.74
N VAL A 143 -13.19 5.09 -5.81
CA VAL A 143 -14.13 4.55 -4.82
C VAL A 143 -14.20 3.02 -4.86
N GLU A 144 -14.18 2.41 -6.04
CA GLU A 144 -14.19 0.95 -6.20
C GLU A 144 -12.87 0.28 -5.81
N SER A 145 -11.77 1.06 -5.79
CA SER A 145 -10.44 0.56 -5.45
C SER A 145 -10.05 0.75 -3.97
N LEU A 146 -10.94 1.34 -3.16
CA LEU A 146 -10.79 1.53 -1.71
C LEU A 146 -11.59 0.48 -0.92
#